data_AF-A0A0R1LN61-F1
#
_entry.id   AF-A0A0R1LN61-F1
#
_cell.length_a   1.000
_cell.length_b   1.000
_cell.length_c   1.000
_cell.angle_alpha   90.00
_cell.angle_beta   90.00
_cell.angle_gamma   90.00
#
_symmetry.space_group_name_H-M   'P 1'
#
loop_
_entity.id
_entity.type
_entity.pdbx_description
1 polymer ?
#
loop_
_entity_poly.entity_id
_entity_poly.type
_entity_poly.pdbx_seq_one_letter_code
_entity_poly.pdbx_strand_id
1 'polypeptide(L)'
;MLFRMASVFTNIKTKGGDDEMDSKVDVTVLHRFYRELDELVGEEAMLTIYQQYKGMQMTIPTHLYDRELTAKKVLTEYNGSNQQALARKYGYSQKWIQRVIHQHNKK
;
A
#
# COMPACT_ATOMS: atom_id res chain seq x y z
N MET A 1 18.67 25.74 -12.44
CA MET A 1 17.50 24.92 -12.08
C MET A 1 18.00 23.69 -11.32
N LEU A 2 18.28 23.86 -10.02
CA LEU A 2 18.71 22.81 -9.10
C LEU A 2 17.93 23.06 -7.80
N PHE A 3 16.85 22.30 -7.59
CA PHE A 3 16.08 22.37 -6.36
C PHE A 3 16.84 21.59 -5.28
N ARG A 4 17.23 22.31 -4.22
CA ARG A 4 17.87 21.77 -3.02
C ARG A 4 16.87 20.87 -2.29
N MET A 5 17.03 19.55 -2.39
CA MET A 5 16.43 18.61 -1.44
C MET A 5 17.35 18.46 -0.23
N ALA A 6 17.13 19.29 0.79
CA ALA A 6 17.63 19.01 2.12
C ALA A 6 16.66 19.58 3.16
N SER A 7 16.37 18.75 4.16
CA SER A 7 15.86 19.14 5.48
C SER A 7 14.37 19.45 5.62
N VAL A 8 13.56 18.38 5.77
CA VAL A 8 12.41 18.41 6.70
C VAL A 8 12.31 17.04 7.38
N PHE A 9 13.24 16.74 8.28
CA PHE A 9 13.11 15.61 9.20
C PHE A 9 13.68 16.00 10.56
N THR A 10 13.01 16.91 11.25
CA THR A 10 13.07 17.03 12.71
C THR A 10 11.92 17.92 13.20
N ASN A 11 11.35 17.53 14.33
CA ASN A 11 10.37 18.26 15.15
C ASN A 11 8.92 18.23 14.70
N ILE A 12 8.18 17.21 15.16
CA ILE A 12 7.00 17.45 16.01
C ILE A 12 7.00 16.40 17.13
N LYS A 13 7.52 16.78 18.30
CA LYS A 13 7.09 16.20 19.59
C LYS A 13 6.53 17.37 20.41
N THR A 14 5.22 17.54 20.37
CA THR A 14 4.48 18.34 21.36
C THR A 14 3.86 17.38 22.37
N LYS A 15 4.12 17.68 23.64
CA LYS A 15 3.62 17.03 24.85
C LYS A 15 2.11 17.25 25.02
N GLY A 16 1.46 16.24 25.62
CA GLY A 16 0.57 16.39 26.78
C GLY A 16 -0.89 16.74 26.51
N GLY A 17 -1.80 15.91 27.00
CA GLY A 17 -3.24 16.16 26.99
C GLY A 17 -4.04 14.87 26.85
N ASP A 18 -3.96 14.04 27.88
CA ASP A 18 -5.07 13.31 28.51
C ASP A 18 -6.42 13.49 27.79
N ASP A 19 -6.75 12.57 26.89
CA ASP A 19 -8.12 12.20 26.58
C ASP A 19 -8.05 10.70 26.27
N GLU A 20 -8.18 9.89 27.31
CA GLU A 20 -8.78 8.56 27.19
C GLU A 20 -10.19 8.76 26.60
N MET A 21 -10.24 8.89 25.28
CA MET A 21 -11.46 8.71 24.52
C MET A 21 -11.75 7.21 24.55
N ASP A 22 -12.39 6.74 25.62
CA ASP A 22 -13.36 5.64 25.57
C ASP A 22 -14.60 6.10 24.77
N SER A 23 -14.38 6.77 23.63
CA SER A 23 -15.41 7.04 22.66
C SER A 23 -15.48 5.83 21.76
N LYS A 24 -16.18 4.81 22.26
CA LYS A 24 -16.74 3.79 21.39
C LYS A 24 -17.42 4.51 20.25
N VAL A 25 -16.88 4.35 19.04
CA VAL A 25 -17.47 4.96 17.86
C VAL A 25 -18.89 4.44 17.78
N ASP A 26 -19.86 5.35 17.64
CA ASP A 26 -21.24 4.93 17.44
C ASP A 26 -21.39 4.37 16.01
N VAL A 27 -21.16 3.07 15.88
CA VAL A 27 -21.25 2.31 14.64
C VAL A 27 -22.63 2.43 14.01
N THR A 28 -23.69 2.71 14.79
CA THR A 28 -25.06 2.79 14.28
C THR A 28 -25.28 3.98 13.35
N VAL A 29 -24.55 5.08 13.57
CA VAL A 29 -24.65 6.32 12.77
C VAL A 29 -23.48 6.50 11.80
N LEU A 30 -22.56 5.53 11.72
CA LEU A 30 -21.48 5.57 10.73
C LEU A 30 -22.05 5.56 9.31
N HIS A 31 -21.47 6.43 8.48
CA HIS A 31 -21.70 6.41 7.04
C HIS A 31 -21.42 5.01 6.51
N ARG A 32 -22.27 4.54 5.59
CA ARG A 32 -22.25 3.15 5.11
C ARG A 32 -20.85 2.64 4.73
N PHE A 33 -20.07 3.47 4.04
CA PHE A 33 -18.67 3.16 3.70
C PHE A 33 -17.79 2.84 4.93
N TYR A 34 -17.87 3.65 6.00
CA TYR A 34 -17.07 3.43 7.21
C TYR A 34 -17.56 2.25 8.02
N ARG A 35 -18.85 1.90 7.94
CA ARG A 35 -19.38 0.66 8.52
C ARG A 35 -18.84 -0.58 7.82
N GLU A 36 -18.87 -0.59 6.49
CA GLU A 36 -18.28 -1.68 5.70
C GLU A 36 -16.76 -1.76 5.93
N LEU A 37 -16.10 -0.62 6.09
CA LEU A 37 -14.66 -0.57 6.39
C LEU A 37 -14.36 -1.08 7.81
N ASP A 38 -15.15 -0.69 8.81
CA ASP A 38 -15.07 -1.19 10.19
C ASP A 38 -15.26 -2.72 10.25
N GLU A 39 -16.27 -3.26 9.56
CA GLU A 39 -16.47 -4.71 9.45
C GLU A 39 -15.30 -5.43 8.79
N LEU A 40 -14.60 -4.77 7.85
CA LEU A 40 -13.49 -5.36 7.10
C LEU A 40 -12.15 -5.31 7.84
N VAL A 41 -11.83 -4.19 8.50
CA VAL A 41 -10.50 -3.93 9.08
C VAL A 41 -10.50 -3.64 10.58
N GLY A 42 -11.68 -3.47 11.19
CA GLY A 42 -11.86 -3.11 12.59
C GLY A 42 -11.83 -1.60 12.87
N GLU A 43 -12.33 -1.23 14.04
CA GLU A 43 -12.59 0.16 14.44
C GLU A 43 -11.31 1.02 14.45
N GLU A 44 -10.24 0.54 15.07
CA GLU A 44 -8.97 1.26 15.19
C GLU A 44 -8.33 1.56 13.82
N ALA A 45 -8.34 0.57 12.92
CA ALA A 45 -7.78 0.72 11.57
C ALA A 45 -8.65 1.64 10.71
N MET A 46 -9.98 1.53 10.83
CA MET A 46 -10.93 2.42 10.17
C MET A 46 -10.73 3.88 10.59
N LEU A 47 -10.59 4.15 11.90
CA LEU A 47 -10.32 5.48 12.43
C LEU A 47 -8.99 6.05 11.93
N THR A 48 -7.96 5.20 11.86
CA THR A 48 -6.65 5.60 11.30
C THR A 48 -6.79 6.04 9.84
N ILE A 49 -7.52 5.26 9.02
CA ILE A 49 -7.77 5.61 7.61
C ILE A 49 -8.56 6.92 7.51
N TYR A 50 -9.61 7.09 8.33
CA TYR A 50 -10.39 8.33 8.36
C TYR A 50 -9.52 9.55 8.69
N GLN A 51 -8.70 9.47 9.73
CA GLN A 51 -7.85 10.60 10.13
C GLN A 51 -6.84 10.97 9.05
N GLN A 52 -6.24 9.98 8.38
CA GLN A 52 -5.20 10.22 7.38
C GLN A 52 -5.74 10.69 6.02
N TYR A 53 -6.91 10.19 5.60
CA TYR A 53 -7.37 10.34 4.22
C TYR A 53 -8.71 11.08 4.06
N LYS A 54 -9.35 11.55 5.13
CA LYS A 54 -10.60 12.31 5.02
C LYS A 54 -10.44 13.53 4.11
N GLY A 55 -11.41 13.73 3.21
CA GLY A 55 -11.41 14.83 2.24
C GLY A 55 -10.56 14.58 0.98
N MET A 56 -9.79 13.49 0.92
CA MET A 56 -9.07 13.08 -0.30
C MET A 56 -9.93 12.19 -1.18
N GLN A 57 -9.81 12.33 -2.50
CA GLN A 57 -10.32 11.35 -3.46
C GLN A 57 -9.23 10.31 -3.74
N MET A 58 -9.45 9.07 -3.30
CA MET A 58 -8.51 7.96 -3.52
C MET A 58 -9.11 6.91 -4.44
N THR A 59 -8.27 6.27 -5.25
CA THR A 59 -8.63 5.08 -6.03
C THR A 59 -7.79 3.91 -5.56
N ILE A 60 -8.42 2.73 -5.43
CA ILE A 60 -7.72 1.52 -5.02
C ILE A 60 -7.10 0.88 -6.28
N PRO A 61 -5.77 0.67 -6.32
CA PRO A 61 -5.14 0.00 -7.46
C PRO A 61 -5.65 -1.43 -7.63
N THR A 62 -5.81 -1.86 -8.88
CA THR A 62 -6.20 -3.24 -9.21
C THR A 62 -5.09 -4.26 -8.96
N HIS A 63 -3.84 -3.82 -8.98
CA HIS A 63 -2.67 -4.65 -8.73
C HIS A 63 -2.11 -4.36 -7.35
N LEU A 64 -2.00 -5.41 -6.53
CA LEU A 64 -1.47 -5.32 -5.17
C LEU A 64 0.01 -4.94 -5.15
N TYR A 65 0.80 -5.47 -6.09
CA TYR A 65 2.24 -5.26 -6.14
C TYR A 65 2.64 -4.25 -7.20
N ASP A 66 3.54 -3.33 -6.84
CA ASP A 66 4.16 -2.40 -7.78
C ASP A 66 4.89 -3.15 -8.91
N ARG A 67 4.70 -2.69 -10.14
CA ARG A 67 5.20 -3.36 -11.35
C ARG A 67 6.72 -3.35 -11.43
N GLU A 68 7.36 -2.24 -11.07
CA GLU A 68 8.81 -2.08 -11.18
C GLU A 68 9.54 -2.83 -10.08
N LEU A 69 9.04 -2.73 -8.84
CA LEU A 69 9.58 -3.49 -7.70
C LEU A 69 9.39 -4.99 -7.90
N THR A 70 8.24 -5.41 -8.44
CA THR A 70 8.01 -6.80 -8.79
C THR A 70 8.99 -7.28 -9.86
N ALA A 71 9.25 -6.49 -10.89
CA ALA A 71 10.19 -6.87 -11.95
C ALA A 71 11.60 -7.14 -11.37
N LYS A 72 12.06 -6.29 -10.45
CA LYS A 72 13.35 -6.50 -9.75
C LYS A 72 13.35 -7.80 -8.94
N LYS A 73 12.28 -8.06 -8.17
CA LYS A 73 12.16 -9.31 -7.40
C LYS A 73 12.09 -10.55 -8.27
N VAL A 74 11.38 -10.48 -9.40
CA VAL A 74 11.30 -11.57 -10.38
C VAL A 74 12.68 -11.94 -10.89
N LEU A 75 13.52 -10.97 -11.21
CA LEU A 75 14.89 -11.23 -11.69
C LEU A 75 15.77 -11.87 -10.61
N THR A 76 15.60 -11.50 -9.33
CA THR A 76 16.36 -12.09 -8.23
C THR A 76 15.89 -13.48 -7.83
N GLU A 77 14.58 -13.77 -7.95
CA GLU A 77 13.99 -15.04 -7.54
C GLU A 77 13.89 -16.07 -8.69
N TYR A 78 14.21 -15.67 -9.92
CA TYR A 78 14.12 -16.54 -11.08
C TYR A 78 15.21 -17.62 -11.06
N ASN A 79 14.79 -18.89 -11.14
CA ASN A 79 15.68 -20.05 -11.08
C ASN A 79 15.81 -20.81 -12.42
N GLY A 80 15.28 -20.26 -13.52
CA GLY A 80 15.30 -20.90 -14.84
C GLY A 80 14.01 -21.64 -15.21
N SER A 81 13.19 -22.08 -14.25
CA SER A 81 11.97 -22.85 -14.52
C SER A 81 10.72 -22.40 -13.75
N ASN A 82 10.86 -21.52 -12.75
CA ASN A 82 9.77 -21.10 -11.85
C ASN A 82 8.88 -19.95 -12.37
N GLN A 83 8.81 -19.71 -13.68
CA GLN A 83 8.06 -18.57 -14.25
C GLN A 83 6.58 -18.57 -13.86
N GLN A 84 5.94 -19.75 -13.88
CA GLN A 84 4.52 -19.89 -13.54
C GLN A 84 4.26 -19.66 -12.05
N ALA A 85 5.19 -20.08 -11.18
CA ALA A 85 5.09 -19.84 -9.75
C ALA A 85 5.21 -18.33 -9.43
N LEU A 86 6.16 -17.64 -10.07
CA LEU A 86 6.35 -16.19 -9.93
C LEU A 86 5.13 -15.40 -10.44
N ALA A 87 4.56 -15.83 -11.58
CA ALA A 87 3.33 -15.26 -12.12
C ALA A 87 2.18 -15.32 -11.11
N ARG A 88 1.95 -16.49 -10.50
CA ARG A 88 0.91 -16.69 -9.47
C ARG A 88 1.21 -15.89 -8.20
N LYS A 89 2.45 -15.91 -7.72
CA LYS A 89 2.89 -15.20 -6.50
C LYS A 89 2.63 -13.71 -6.57
N TYR A 90 2.94 -13.08 -7.72
CA TYR A 90 2.80 -11.63 -7.87
C TYR A 90 1.54 -11.18 -8.60
N GLY A 91 0.65 -12.11 -8.98
CA GLY A 91 -0.59 -11.77 -9.68
C GLY A 91 -0.37 -11.20 -11.09
N TYR A 92 0.70 -11.60 -11.77
CA TYR A 92 1.01 -11.20 -13.15
C TYR A 92 0.89 -12.39 -14.11
N SER A 93 0.69 -12.11 -15.40
CA SER A 93 0.70 -13.17 -16.42
C SER A 93 2.11 -13.76 -16.62
N GLN A 94 2.18 -15.05 -16.95
CA GLN A 94 3.46 -15.68 -17.30
C GLN A 94 4.16 -14.98 -18.48
N LYS A 95 3.40 -14.48 -19.46
CA LYS A 95 3.92 -13.66 -20.57
C LYS A 95 4.60 -12.37 -20.09
N TRP A 96 4.13 -11.76 -19.00
CA TRP A 96 4.77 -10.59 -18.42
C TRP A 96 6.10 -10.96 -17.75
N ILE A 97 6.13 -12.05 -16.98
CA ILE A 97 7.35 -12.58 -16.35
C ILE A 97 8.41 -12.89 -17.40
N GLN A 98 8.04 -13.57 -18.48
CA GLN A 98 8.95 -13.87 -19.59
C GLN A 98 9.51 -12.60 -20.25
N ARG A 99 8.67 -11.57 -20.42
CA ARG A 99 9.12 -10.28 -20.95
C ARG A 99 10.14 -9.60 -20.03
N VAL A 100 9.91 -9.60 -18.72
CA VAL A 100 10.85 -9.04 -17.74
C VAL A 100 12.21 -9.73 -17.83
N ILE A 101 12.23 -11.06 -17.84
CA ILE A 101 13.46 -11.86 -17.93
C ILE A 101 14.18 -11.59 -19.26
N HIS A 102 13.45 -11.62 -20.37
CA HIS A 102 14.04 -11.39 -21.70
C HIS A 102 14.62 -9.98 -21.85
N GLN A 103 13.93 -8.95 -21.35
CA GLN A 103 14.40 -7.57 -21.38
C GLN A 103 15.67 -7.37 -20.53
N HIS A 104 15.78 -8.10 -19.42
CA HIS A 104 16.99 -8.07 -18.60
C HIS A 104 18.19 -8.70 -19.31
N ASN A 105 18.00 -9.86 -19.95
CA ASN A 105 19.08 -10.56 -20.66
C ASN A 105 19.56 -9.87 -21.95
N LYS A 106 18.78 -8.91 -22.48
CA LYS A 106 19.13 -8.14 -23.67
C LYS A 106 19.96 -6.88 -23.35
N LYS A 107 19.98 -6.46 -22.08
CA LYS A 107 20.86 -5.40 -21.59
C LYS A 107 22.23 -5.96 -21.30
#